data_AF-A0A7S4HW91-F1
#
_entry.id   AF-A0A7S4HW91-F1
#
_cell.length_a   1.000
_cell.length_b   1.000
_cell.length_c   1.000
_cell.angle_alpha   90.00
_cell.angle_beta   90.00
_cell.angle_gamma   90.00
#
_symmetry.space_group_name_H-M   'P 1'
#
loop_
_entity.id
_entity.type
_entity.pdbx_description
1 polymer ?
#
loop_
_entity_poly.entity_id
_entity_poly.type
_entity_poly.pdbx_seq_one_letter_code
_entity_poly.pdbx_strand_id
1 'polypeptide(L)'
;LRMEEEDVDKSELAMEAVMEAEDKMQKSISNMREQLATLRVGRASPSLLDRVMVDYYDTPTPLNQLASVSAPTPTQLVIDAYDKSGIGDIEKALMMSDLGMTPN
;
A
#
# COMPACT_ATOMS: atom_id res chain seq x y z
N LEU A 1 42.71 -12.15 -34.18
CA LEU A 1 42.72 -10.67 -34.32
C LEU A 1 41.40 -10.13 -34.87
N ARG A 2 41.08 -10.12 -36.17
CA ARG A 2 39.79 -9.52 -36.65
C ARG A 2 38.52 -10.35 -36.35
N MET A 3 38.66 -11.66 -36.09
CA MET A 3 37.54 -12.52 -35.67
C MET A 3 37.27 -12.49 -34.16
N GLU A 4 38.22 -12.04 -33.33
CA GLU A 4 38.02 -11.99 -31.86
C GLU A 4 37.30 -10.72 -31.41
N GLU A 5 37.44 -9.60 -32.13
CA GLU A 5 36.70 -8.37 -31.81
C GLU A 5 35.18 -8.50 -32.08
N GLU A 6 34.78 -9.31 -33.06
CA GLU A 6 33.36 -9.48 -33.45
C GLU A 6 32.58 -10.36 -32.46
N ASP A 7 33.24 -11.34 -31.81
CA ASP A 7 32.62 -12.18 -30.77
C ASP A 7 32.52 -11.47 -29.42
N VAL A 8 33.45 -10.55 -29.12
CA VAL A 8 33.43 -9.75 -27.87
C VAL A 8 32.27 -8.74 -27.89
N ASP A 9 32.09 -8.03 -29.00
CA ASP A 9 31.01 -7.04 -29.20
C ASP A 9 29.61 -7.68 -29.12
N LYS A 10 29.46 -8.90 -29.65
CA LYS A 10 28.21 -9.67 -29.58
C LYS A 10 27.87 -10.13 -28.16
N SER A 11 28.87 -10.43 -27.34
CA SER A 11 28.68 -10.82 -25.93
C SER A 11 28.28 -9.64 -25.05
N GLU A 12 28.81 -8.44 -25.36
CA GLU A 12 28.53 -7.20 -24.65
C GLU A 12 27.09 -6.75 -24.93
N LEU A 13 26.67 -6.78 -26.20
CA LEU A 13 25.28 -6.57 -26.63
C LEU A 13 24.31 -7.59 -26.01
N ALA A 14 24.72 -8.85 -25.88
CA ALA A 14 23.89 -9.88 -25.24
C ALA A 14 23.71 -9.62 -23.74
N MET A 15 24.77 -9.20 -23.03
CA MET A 15 24.66 -8.82 -21.62
C MET A 15 23.78 -7.58 -21.42
N GLU A 16 23.91 -6.56 -22.28
CA GLU A 16 23.07 -5.37 -22.22
C GLU A 16 21.59 -5.70 -22.41
N ALA A 17 21.26 -6.55 -23.39
CA ALA A 17 19.89 -7.00 -23.62
C ALA A 17 19.31 -7.79 -22.43
N VAL A 18 20.13 -8.61 -21.76
CA VAL A 18 19.71 -9.34 -20.55
C VAL A 18 19.48 -8.39 -19.39
N MET A 19 20.38 -7.43 -19.15
CA MET A 19 20.23 -6.43 -18.09
C MET A 19 18.98 -5.56 -18.29
N GLU A 20 18.72 -5.12 -19.53
CA GLU A 20 17.49 -4.38 -19.83
C GLU A 20 16.22 -5.22 -19.59
N ALA A 21 16.26 -6.51 -19.91
CA ALA A 21 15.14 -7.41 -19.69
C ALA A 21 14.88 -7.62 -18.20
N GLU A 22 15.94 -7.80 -17.39
CA GLU A 22 15.86 -7.91 -15.94
C GLU A 22 15.27 -6.64 -15.31
N ASP A 23 15.72 -5.45 -15.73
CA ASP A 23 15.18 -4.17 -15.26
C ASP A 23 13.69 -3.98 -15.60
N LYS A 24 13.28 -4.36 -16.82
CA LYS A 24 11.87 -4.32 -17.24
C LYS A 24 11.01 -5.31 -16.45
N MET A 25 11.54 -6.51 -16.18
CA MET A 25 10.86 -7.49 -15.33
C MET A 25 10.72 -6.98 -13.90
N GLN A 26 11.79 -6.40 -13.32
CA GLN A 26 11.77 -5.90 -11.96
C GLN A 26 10.78 -4.74 -11.78
N LYS A 27 10.72 -3.81 -12.76
CA LYS A 27 9.69 -2.75 -12.80
C LYS A 27 8.28 -3.32 -12.88
N SER A 28 8.08 -4.35 -13.71
CA SER A 28 6.77 -5.00 -13.84
C SER A 28 6.33 -5.66 -12.53
N ILE A 29 7.25 -6.33 -11.83
CA ILE A 29 7.00 -6.92 -10.50
C ILE A 29 6.68 -5.82 -9.47
N SER A 30 7.41 -4.72 -9.48
CA SER A 30 7.16 -3.57 -8.59
C SER A 30 5.76 -2.99 -8.82
N ASN A 31 5.41 -2.71 -10.07
CA ASN A 31 4.08 -2.20 -10.44
C ASN A 31 2.97 -3.18 -10.06
N MET A 32 3.20 -4.48 -10.27
CA MET A 32 2.23 -5.52 -9.89
C MET A 32 2.04 -5.57 -8.36
N ARG A 33 3.10 -5.44 -7.58
CA ARG A 33 3.01 -5.38 -6.11
C ARG A 33 2.25 -4.15 -5.62
N GLU A 34 2.52 -2.99 -6.21
CA GLU A 34 1.81 -1.75 -5.90
C GLU A 34 0.31 -1.87 -6.24
N GLN A 35 0.00 -2.39 -7.43
CA GLN A 35 -1.38 -2.66 -7.84
C GLN A 35 -2.08 -3.67 -6.92
N LEU A 36 -1.40 -4.74 -6.51
CA LEU A 36 -1.93 -5.72 -5.55
C LEU A 36 -2.13 -5.14 -4.15
N ALA A 37 -1.27 -4.23 -3.70
CA ALA A 37 -1.45 -3.53 -2.43
C ALA A 37 -2.67 -2.59 -2.46
N THR A 38 -2.94 -1.98 -3.62
CA THR A 38 -4.16 -1.16 -3.83
C THR A 38 -5.40 -1.98 -4.16
N LEU A 39 -5.24 -3.25 -4.57
CA LEU A 39 -6.35 -4.12 -4.89
C LEU A 39 -7.09 -4.44 -3.59
N ARG A 40 -8.36 -4.05 -3.55
CA ARG A 40 -9.30 -4.26 -2.45
C ARG A 40 -9.61 -5.75 -2.30
N VAL A 41 -8.63 -6.56 -1.93
CA VAL A 41 -8.85 -7.93 -1.45
C VAL A 41 -9.65 -7.75 -0.17
N GLY A 42 -10.84 -8.34 -0.07
CA GLY A 42 -11.80 -8.19 1.05
C GLY A 42 -11.31 -8.73 2.40
N ARG A 43 -10.04 -8.49 2.72
CA ARG A 43 -9.38 -8.69 4.00
C ARG A 43 -9.35 -7.32 4.66
N ALA A 44 -9.88 -7.25 5.87
CA ALA A 44 -9.66 -6.17 6.81
C ALA A 44 -8.15 -5.95 7.01
N SER A 45 -7.51 -5.13 6.17
CA SER A 45 -6.10 -4.75 6.35
C SER A 45 -6.06 -3.41 7.10
N PRO A 46 -5.22 -3.29 8.14
CA PRO A 46 -5.04 -2.04 8.88
C PRO A 46 -4.64 -0.87 7.97
N SER A 47 -3.93 -1.18 6.87
CA SER A 47 -3.45 -0.23 5.87
C SER A 47 -4.58 0.53 5.14
N LEU A 48 -5.80 0.00 5.15
CA LEU A 48 -6.97 0.69 4.57
C LEU A 48 -7.37 1.93 5.37
N LEU A 49 -7.09 1.93 6.67
CA LEU A 49 -7.43 3.01 7.60
C LEU A 49 -6.38 4.12 7.63
N ASP A 50 -5.18 3.89 7.08
CA ASP A 50 -4.08 4.86 7.01
C ASP A 50 -4.40 6.10 6.14
N ARG A 51 -5.37 5.97 5.23
CA ARG A 51 -5.82 7.08 4.36
C ARG A 51 -6.98 7.89 4.95
N VAL A 52 -7.53 7.47 6.10
CA VAL A 52 -8.68 8.13 6.72
C VAL A 52 -8.20 9.30 7.56
N MET A 53 -8.67 10.49 7.17
CA MET A 53 -8.47 11.73 7.91
C MET A 53 -9.68 11.94 8.83
N VAL A 54 -9.42 12.19 10.10
CA VAL A 54 -10.44 12.47 11.12
C VAL A 54 -10.31 13.93 11.52
N ASP A 55 -11.40 14.67 11.44
CA ASP A 55 -11.44 16.05 11.94
C ASP A 55 -11.54 16.02 13.47
N TYR A 56 -10.38 16.14 14.13
CA TYR A 56 -10.28 16.22 15.58
C TYR A 56 -10.08 17.69 15.98
N TYR A 57 -11.05 18.26 16.69
CA TYR A 57 -11.07 19.70 17.03
C TYR A 57 -10.80 20.62 15.82
N ASP A 58 -11.52 20.40 14.72
CA ASP A 58 -11.40 21.17 13.45
C ASP A 58 -10.03 21.06 12.75
N THR A 59 -9.17 20.14 13.19
CA THR A 59 -7.91 19.83 12.52
C THR A 59 -7.94 18.43 11.89
N PRO A 60 -7.69 18.31 10.58
CA PRO A 60 -7.66 17.01 9.92
C PRO A 60 -6.41 16.26 10.39
N THR A 61 -6.63 15.26 11.22
CA THR A 61 -5.59 14.43 11.82
C THR A 61 -5.71 13.01 11.28
N PRO A 62 -4.61 12.36 10.89
CA PRO A 62 -4.69 10.98 10.39
C PRO A 62 -5.08 10.03 11.52
N LEU A 63 -5.97 9.07 11.22
CA LEU A 63 -6.51 8.13 12.21
C LEU A 63 -5.42 7.32 12.93
N ASN A 64 -4.30 7.03 12.26
CA ASN A 64 -3.15 6.31 12.83
C ASN A 64 -2.49 7.01 14.04
N GLN A 65 -2.68 8.33 14.18
CA GLN A 65 -2.17 9.10 15.33
C GLN A 65 -3.17 9.14 16.48
N LEU A 66 -4.45 8.94 16.19
CA LEU A 66 -5.53 9.01 17.18
C LEU A 66 -5.92 7.62 17.71
N ALA A 67 -5.62 6.56 16.97
CA ALA A 67 -5.97 5.20 17.34
C ALA A 67 -4.97 4.16 16.83
N SER A 68 -4.86 3.05 17.57
CA SER A 68 -4.17 1.84 17.14
C SER A 68 -5.13 0.93 16.38
N VAL A 69 -4.74 0.50 15.19
CA VAL A 69 -5.56 -0.38 14.35
C VAL A 69 -5.00 -1.80 14.39
N SER A 70 -5.84 -2.76 14.77
CA SER A 70 -5.52 -4.19 14.72
C SER A 70 -6.58 -4.97 13.94
N ALA A 71 -6.16 -6.04 13.27
CA ALA A 71 -7.04 -6.91 12.49
C ALA A 71 -7.02 -8.32 13.11
N PRO A 72 -7.78 -8.57 14.19
CA PRO A 72 -7.79 -9.87 14.85
C PRO A 72 -8.43 -10.96 13.97
N THR A 73 -9.35 -10.60 13.06
CA THR A 73 -9.92 -11.52 12.08
C THR A 73 -9.98 -10.89 10.68
N PRO A 74 -9.99 -11.69 9.59
CA PRO A 74 -9.96 -11.16 8.23
C PRO A 74 -11.17 -10.30 7.85
N THR A 75 -12.24 -10.31 8.65
CA THR A 75 -13.50 -9.58 8.42
C THR A 75 -13.76 -8.48 9.44
N GLN A 76 -12.91 -8.31 10.47
CA GLN A 76 -13.10 -7.35 11.56
C GLN A 76 -11.83 -6.53 11.80
N LEU A 77 -11.99 -5.21 11.88
CA LEU A 77 -10.96 -4.28 12.35
C LEU A 77 -11.34 -3.80 13.74
N VAL A 78 -10.37 -3.81 14.65
CA VAL A 78 -10.51 -3.23 15.98
C VAL A 78 -9.65 -1.97 16.01
N ILE A 79 -10.29 -0.85 16.35
CA ILE A 79 -9.67 0.47 16.42
C ILE A 79 -9.68 0.87 17.90
N ASP A 80 -8.49 0.86 18.51
CA ASP A 80 -8.29 1.27 19.90
C ASP A 80 -7.91 2.76 19.92
N ALA A 81 -8.90 3.63 20.12
CA ALA A 81 -8.68 5.07 20.24
C ALA A 81 -7.97 5.41 21.56
N TYR A 82 -6.96 6.27 21.50
CA TYR A 82 -6.26 6.74 22.69
C TYR A 82 -7.10 7.72 23.51
N ASP A 83 -7.98 8.47 22.85
CA ASP A 83 -8.90 9.41 23.47
C ASP A 83 -10.36 9.04 23.17
N LYS A 84 -11.15 8.91 24.25
CA LYS A 84 -12.57 8.57 24.17
C LYS A 84 -13.43 9.73 23.64
N SER A 85 -12.95 10.97 23.74
CA SER A 85 -13.67 12.15 23.27
C SER A 85 -13.78 12.19 21.75
N GLY A 86 -12.84 11.60 21.03
CA GLY A 86 -12.79 11.55 19.57
C GLY A 86 -13.53 10.39 18.92
N ILE A 87 -14.12 9.46 19.68
CA ILE A 87 -14.77 8.25 19.12
C ILE A 87 -15.87 8.62 18.13
N GLY A 88 -16.69 9.63 18.43
CA GLY A 88 -17.79 10.05 17.55
C GLY A 88 -17.30 10.68 16.23
N ASP A 89 -16.15 11.35 16.24
CA ASP A 89 -15.58 11.94 15.02
C ASP A 89 -14.87 10.86 14.19
N ILE A 90 -14.24 9.88 14.84
CA ILE A 90 -13.70 8.68 14.18
C ILE A 90 -14.82 7.89 13.50
N GLU A 91 -15.96 7.66 14.16
CA GLU A 91 -17.12 6.96 13.57
C GLU A 91 -17.64 7.69 12.32
N LYS A 92 -17.78 9.02 12.37
CA LYS A 92 -18.20 9.82 11.21
C LYS A 92 -17.18 9.72 10.07
N ALA A 93 -15.90 9.86 10.36
CA ALA A 93 -14.84 9.75 9.36
C ALA A 93 -14.82 8.37 8.69
N LEU A 94 -15.07 7.30 9.46
CA LEU A 94 -15.17 5.93 8.96
C LEU A 94 -16.42 5.71 8.09
N MET A 95 -17.57 6.29 8.46
CA MET A 95 -18.78 6.23 7.64
C MET A 95 -18.67 7.03 6.35
N MET A 96 -17.96 8.17 6.38
CA MET A 96 -17.68 8.99 5.20
C MET A 96 -16.61 8.37 4.31
N SER A 97 -15.74 7.53 4.87
CA SER A 97 -14.80 6.74 4.09
C SER A 97 -15.57 5.68 3.31
N ASP A 98 -15.35 5.58 1.99
CA ASP A 98 -15.90 4.57 1.07
C ASP A 98 -15.49 3.12 1.41
N LEU A 99 -15.12 2.84 2.66
CA LEU A 99 -14.76 1.54 3.18
C LEU A 99 -15.99 0.63 3.34
N GLY A 100 -17.20 1.19 3.48
CA GLY A 100 -18.44 0.41 3.59
C GLY A 100 -18.44 -0.51 4.82
N MET A 101 -17.64 -0.17 5.83
CA MET A 101 -17.53 -0.90 7.08
C MET A 101 -18.44 -0.21 8.10
N THR A 102 -19.34 -0.96 8.72
CA THR A 102 -20.22 -0.47 9.79
C THR A 102 -19.52 -0.67 11.13
N PRO A 103 -19.10 0.41 11.83
CA PRO A 103 -18.63 0.28 13.20
C PRO A 103 -19.79 -0.23 14.10
N ASN A 104 -19.49 -1.22 14.96
CA ASN A 104 -20.38 -1.73 16.00
C ASN A 104 -19.63 -1.77 17.33
#